data_AF-A0A9P9D373-F1
#
_entry.id   AF-A0A9P9D373-F1
#
_cell.length_a   1.000
_cell.length_b   1.000
_cell.length_c   1.000
_cell.angle_alpha   90.00
_cell.angle_beta   90.00
_cell.angle_gamma   90.00
#
_symmetry.space_group_name_H-M   'P 1'
#
loop_
_entity.id
_entity.type
_entity.pdbx_description
1 polymer ?
#
loop_
_entity_poly.entity_id
_entity_poly.type
_entity_poly.pdbx_seq_one_letter_code
_entity_poly.pdbx_strand_id
1 'polypeptide(L)'
;MLTVLRLLRIGWRFPEGSSETLGMTAVDDVNSPWHRIIPVPRTLLNQLNHELELELVQLHKEVLRAIQDMFRNHRRSKLLSATFATFLLLHVLELDAGRLIHWIRHKDPQLWIHPDRPDVLMQSSLSACDSLLCHYFIAFGARPVHEYQNSRYKSSLHGRDMAIAEELEMCISQHGTSCGLM
;
A
#
# COMPACT_ATOMS: atom_id res chain seq x y z
N MET A 1 -1.55 0.63 2.32
CA MET A 1 -1.28 1.00 3.72
C MET A 1 -2.39 0.72 4.75
N LEU A 2 -3.66 0.50 4.37
CA LEU A 2 -4.79 0.38 5.32
C LEU A 2 -4.65 -0.82 6.28
N THR A 3 -3.92 -1.85 5.88
CA THR A 3 -3.63 -3.05 6.66
C THR A 3 -2.68 -2.75 7.81
N VAL A 4 -1.60 -2.05 7.52
CA VAL A 4 -0.60 -1.65 8.52
C VAL A 4 -1.23 -0.67 9.52
N LEU A 5 -1.99 0.32 9.05
CA LEU A 5 -2.73 1.24 9.91
C LEU A 5 -3.68 0.52 10.86
N ARG A 6 -4.42 -0.48 10.37
CA ARG A 6 -5.30 -1.29 11.24
C ARG A 6 -4.49 -2.03 12.30
N LEU A 7 -3.39 -2.69 11.92
CA LEU A 7 -2.57 -3.46 12.85
C LEU A 7 -1.99 -2.58 13.97
N LEU A 8 -1.51 -1.38 13.62
CA LEU A 8 -0.97 -0.42 14.59
C LEU A 8 -2.01 0.07 15.61
N ARG A 9 -3.30 -0.05 15.30
CA ARG A 9 -4.41 0.41 16.15
C ARG A 9 -5.08 -0.69 16.97
N ILE A 10 -4.78 -1.96 16.69
CA ILE A 10 -5.36 -3.05 17.46
C ILE A 10 -4.95 -2.89 18.93
N GLY A 11 -5.94 -2.82 19.82
CA GLY A 11 -5.71 -2.68 21.26
C GLY A 11 -5.48 -1.25 21.75
N TRP A 12 -5.69 -0.21 20.91
CA TRP A 12 -5.65 1.17 21.40
C TRP A 12 -6.75 1.44 22.41
N ARG A 13 -6.33 1.78 23.62
CA ARG A 13 -7.15 2.15 24.76
C ARG A 13 -6.41 3.16 25.61
N PHE A 14 -7.13 3.93 26.42
CA PHE A 14 -6.48 4.72 27.45
C PHE A 14 -5.74 3.81 28.44
N PRO A 15 -4.60 4.25 29.00
CA PRO A 15 -3.91 3.51 30.04
C PRO A 15 -4.85 3.23 31.21
N GLU A 16 -4.80 2.00 31.74
CA GLU A 16 -5.54 1.63 32.94
C GLU A 16 -5.10 2.53 34.11
N GLY A 17 -6.06 3.21 34.75
CA GLY A 17 -5.78 4.17 35.82
C GLY A 17 -5.44 5.59 35.37
N SER A 18 -5.53 5.92 34.08
CA SER A 18 -5.48 7.31 33.63
C SER A 18 -6.73 8.08 34.08
N SER A 19 -6.54 9.29 34.61
CA SER A 19 -7.65 10.20 34.96
C SER A 19 -8.29 10.86 33.74
N GLU A 20 -7.60 10.80 32.59
CA GLU A 20 -8.03 11.42 31.34
C GLU A 20 -8.83 10.41 30.52
N THR A 21 -10.11 10.71 30.30
CA THR A 21 -10.99 9.89 29.48
C THR A 21 -11.54 10.66 28.27
N LEU A 22 -11.17 11.94 28.11
CA LEU A 22 -11.72 12.85 27.09
C LEU A 22 -13.26 12.82 27.04
N GLY A 23 -13.90 12.63 28.20
CA GLY A 23 -15.37 12.55 28.32
C GLY A 23 -15.98 11.22 27.87
N MET A 24 -15.16 10.20 27.58
CA MET A 24 -15.65 8.86 27.25
C MET A 24 -15.98 8.07 28.51
N THR A 25 -17.02 7.25 28.43
CA THR A 25 -17.39 6.30 29.49
C THR A 25 -16.91 4.90 29.13
N ALA A 26 -16.75 4.06 30.16
CA ALA A 26 -16.51 2.64 29.95
C ALA A 26 -17.70 2.01 29.21
N VAL A 27 -17.41 0.98 28.40
CA VAL A 27 -18.47 0.21 27.75
C VAL A 27 -19.14 -0.69 28.77
N ASP A 28 -20.41 -0.42 29.05
CA ASP A 28 -21.20 -1.16 30.06
C ASP A 28 -21.78 -2.48 29.54
N ASP A 29 -21.82 -2.68 28.22
CA ASP A 29 -22.33 -3.91 27.61
C ASP A 29 -21.43 -5.11 27.95
N VAL A 30 -22.00 -6.08 28.67
CA VAL A 30 -21.32 -7.30 29.15
C VAL A 30 -20.99 -8.25 28.00
N ASN A 31 -21.77 -8.22 26.91
CA ASN A 31 -21.53 -9.06 25.74
C ASN A 31 -20.52 -8.43 24.76
N SER A 32 -20.12 -7.19 24.99
CA SER A 32 -19.14 -6.52 24.16
C SER A 32 -17.74 -7.02 24.47
N PRO A 33 -16.90 -7.29 23.45
CA PRO A 33 -15.48 -7.56 23.66
C PRO A 33 -14.73 -6.35 24.26
N TRP A 34 -15.38 -5.20 24.34
CA TRP A 34 -14.86 -3.97 24.94
C TRP A 34 -15.41 -3.69 26.35
N HIS A 35 -16.10 -4.65 26.99
CA HIS A 35 -16.68 -4.46 28.32
C HIS A 35 -15.65 -3.90 29.31
N ARG A 36 -16.03 -2.85 30.05
CA ARG A 36 -15.19 -2.10 31.01
C ARG A 36 -13.99 -1.35 30.42
N ILE A 37 -13.81 -1.36 29.10
CA ILE A 37 -12.77 -0.59 28.43
C ILE A 37 -13.32 0.81 28.13
N ILE A 38 -12.50 1.83 28.37
CA ILE A 38 -12.78 3.21 27.96
C ILE A 38 -12.19 3.39 26.55
N PRO A 39 -13.02 3.46 25.50
CA PRO A 39 -12.53 3.57 24.14
C PRO A 39 -11.99 4.98 23.88
N VAL A 40 -11.01 5.08 22.98
CA VAL A 40 -10.50 6.36 22.50
C VAL A 40 -11.58 7.05 21.65
N PRO A 41 -11.87 8.36 21.83
CA PRO A 41 -12.84 9.07 21.00
C PRO A 41 -12.54 8.93 19.50
N ARG A 42 -13.59 8.80 18.68
CA ARG A 42 -13.47 8.66 17.22
C ARG A 42 -12.68 9.81 16.59
N THR A 43 -12.83 11.04 17.09
CA THR A 43 -12.10 12.21 16.59
C THR A 43 -10.59 12.07 16.77
N LEU A 44 -10.15 11.66 17.97
CA LEU A 44 -8.72 11.44 18.25
C LEU A 44 -8.17 10.28 17.41
N LEU A 45 -8.95 9.21 17.28
CA LEU A 45 -8.62 8.08 16.43
C LEU A 45 -8.42 8.49 14.96
N ASN A 46 -9.25 9.40 14.45
CA ASN A 46 -9.14 9.92 13.08
C ASN A 46 -7.90 10.80 12.90
N GLN A 47 -7.59 11.66 13.87
CA GLN A 47 -6.37 12.49 13.82
C GLN A 47 -5.12 11.61 13.83
N LEU A 48 -5.05 10.64 14.74
CA LEU A 48 -3.95 9.69 14.81
C LEU A 48 -3.84 8.83 13.54
N ASN A 49 -4.97 8.46 12.92
CA ASN A 49 -4.94 7.76 11.63
C ASN A 49 -4.26 8.60 10.57
N HIS A 50 -4.61 9.88 10.50
CA HIS A 50 -4.05 10.78 9.50
C HIS A 50 -2.55 10.95 9.67
N GLU A 51 -2.08 11.19 10.89
CA GLU A 51 -0.65 11.29 11.19
C GLU A 51 0.10 10.00 10.86
N LEU A 52 -0.44 8.84 11.27
CA LEU A 52 0.15 7.55 10.95
C LEU A 52 0.17 7.27 9.44
N GLU A 53 -0.82 7.75 8.71
CA GLU A 53 -0.88 7.60 7.27
C GLU A 53 0.25 8.40 6.61
N LEU A 54 0.46 9.65 7.00
CA LEU A 54 1.55 10.49 6.51
C LEU A 54 2.92 9.84 6.77
N GLU A 55 3.15 9.36 7.99
CA GLU A 55 4.37 8.64 8.37
C GLU A 55 4.57 7.37 7.54
N LEU A 56 3.50 6.59 7.32
CA LEU A 56 3.58 5.39 6.49
C LEU A 56 3.85 5.73 5.01
N VAL A 57 3.36 6.86 4.49
CA VAL A 57 3.69 7.31 3.12
C VAL A 57 5.18 7.57 3.02
N GLN A 58 5.75 8.25 4.02
CA GLN A 58 7.17 8.55 4.06
C GLN A 58 8.02 7.28 4.17
N LEU A 59 7.67 6.38 5.09
CA LEU A 59 8.33 5.09 5.23
C LEU A 59 8.24 4.25 3.95
N HIS A 60 7.09 4.24 3.28
CA HIS A 60 6.91 3.52 2.03
C HIS A 60 7.83 4.05 0.93
N LYS A 61 7.98 5.38 0.81
CA LYS A 61 8.93 6.00 -0.13
C LYS A 61 10.37 5.61 0.17
N GLU A 62 10.75 5.56 1.45
CA GLU A 62 12.10 5.16 1.87
C GLU A 62 12.40 3.70 1.53
N VAL A 63 11.44 2.80 1.81
CA VAL A 63 11.56 1.38 1.45
C VAL A 63 11.66 1.22 -0.07
N LEU A 64 10.83 1.91 -0.84
CA LEU A 64 10.89 1.85 -2.31
C LEU A 64 12.24 2.32 -2.86
N ARG A 65 12.78 3.44 -2.34
CA ARG A 65 14.11 3.93 -2.72
C ARG A 65 15.18 2.90 -2.39
N ALA A 66 15.14 2.30 -1.21
CA ALA A 66 16.10 1.28 -0.81
C ALA A 66 16.03 0.04 -1.71
N ILE A 67 14.83 -0.42 -2.07
CA ILE A 67 14.62 -1.54 -3.00
C ILE A 67 15.16 -1.19 -4.39
N GLN A 68 14.84 -0.01 -4.90
CA GLN A 68 15.32 0.47 -6.20
C GLN A 68 16.85 0.52 -6.25
N ASP A 69 17.50 1.04 -5.21
CA ASP A 69 18.95 1.08 -5.09
C ASP A 69 19.55 -0.33 -5.01
N MET A 70 18.88 -1.26 -4.33
CA MET A 70 19.32 -2.66 -4.27
C MET A 70 19.25 -3.35 -5.64
N PHE A 71 18.20 -3.09 -6.41
CA PHE A 71 18.07 -3.63 -7.77
C PHE A 71 19.10 -3.02 -8.74
N ARG A 72 19.29 -1.69 -8.71
CA ARG A 72 20.26 -1.00 -9.57
C ARG A 72 21.71 -1.45 -9.36
N ASN A 73 22.08 -1.73 -8.11
CA ASN A 73 23.46 -2.09 -7.78
C ASN A 73 23.82 -3.56 -8.09
N HIS A 74 22.85 -4.40 -8.51
CA HIS A 74 23.01 -5.82 -8.88
C HIS A 74 23.90 -6.67 -7.95
N ARG A 75 24.04 -6.27 -6.67
CA ARG A 75 24.83 -7.05 -5.71
C ARG A 75 24.04 -8.30 -5.35
N ARG A 76 24.53 -9.48 -5.77
CA ARG A 76 23.88 -10.77 -5.55
C ARG A 76 23.43 -11.00 -4.10
N SER A 77 24.22 -10.54 -3.12
CA SER A 77 23.89 -10.65 -1.69
C SER A 77 22.68 -9.81 -1.25
N LYS A 78 22.35 -8.74 -1.98
CA LYS A 78 21.22 -7.85 -1.69
C LYS A 78 19.97 -8.17 -2.52
N LEU A 79 20.11 -8.93 -3.61
CA LEU A 79 18.98 -9.31 -4.47
C LEU A 79 17.93 -10.12 -3.71
N LEU A 80 18.35 -11.06 -2.85
CA LEU A 80 17.41 -11.85 -2.04
C LEU A 80 16.59 -10.95 -1.09
N SER A 81 17.25 -10.01 -0.41
CA SER A 81 16.58 -9.04 0.46
C SER A 81 15.62 -8.14 -0.32
N ALA A 82 16.03 -7.67 -1.50
CA ALA A 82 15.18 -6.87 -2.38
C ALA A 82 13.96 -7.66 -2.88
N THR A 83 14.13 -8.94 -3.22
CA THR A 83 13.03 -9.83 -3.58
C THR A 83 12.05 -10.03 -2.42
N PHE A 84 12.54 -10.34 -1.21
CA PHE A 84 11.65 -10.47 -0.05
C PHE A 84 10.93 -9.17 0.28
N ALA A 85 11.64 -8.02 0.23
CA ALA A 85 11.02 -6.72 0.47
C ALA A 85 9.94 -6.40 -0.58
N THR A 86 10.20 -6.68 -1.86
CA THR A 86 9.22 -6.50 -2.94
C THR A 86 8.01 -7.42 -2.76
N PHE A 87 8.24 -8.69 -2.42
CA PHE A 87 7.18 -9.64 -2.12
C PHE A 87 6.30 -9.17 -0.95
N LEU A 88 6.92 -8.71 0.15
CA LEU A 88 6.18 -8.19 1.30
C LEU A 88 5.34 -6.96 0.93
N LEU A 89 5.88 -6.04 0.14
CA LEU A 89 5.13 -4.88 -0.34
C LEU A 89 3.93 -5.29 -1.20
N LEU A 90 4.13 -6.19 -2.16
CA LEU A 90 3.05 -6.71 -3.01
C LEU A 90 1.98 -7.43 -2.18
N HIS A 91 2.38 -8.23 -1.20
CA HIS A 91 1.45 -8.92 -0.32
C HIS A 91 0.62 -7.95 0.53
N VAL A 92 1.23 -6.88 1.05
CA VAL A 92 0.49 -5.83 1.78
C VAL A 92 -0.52 -5.12 0.85
N LEU A 93 -0.12 -4.82 -0.38
CA LEU A 93 -1.02 -4.22 -1.37
C LEU A 93 -2.19 -5.15 -1.74
N GLU A 94 -1.96 -6.45 -1.87
CA GLU A 94 -3.00 -7.45 -2.09
C GLU A 94 -4.01 -7.48 -0.94
N LEU A 95 -3.54 -7.52 0.32
CA LEU A 95 -4.40 -7.48 1.49
C LEU A 95 -5.24 -6.19 1.55
N ASP A 96 -4.65 -5.06 1.16
CA ASP A 96 -5.36 -3.79 1.08
C ASP A 96 -6.40 -3.77 -0.04
N ALA A 97 -6.07 -4.30 -1.21
CA ALA A 97 -7.04 -4.48 -2.29
C ALA A 97 -8.22 -5.33 -1.82
N GLY A 98 -7.98 -6.45 -1.13
CA GLY A 98 -9.04 -7.29 -0.56
C GLY A 98 -9.99 -6.52 0.36
N ARG A 99 -9.46 -5.62 1.20
CA ARG A 99 -10.27 -4.75 2.06
C ARG A 99 -11.04 -3.71 1.27
N LEU A 100 -10.41 -3.08 0.29
CA LEU A 100 -11.05 -2.09 -0.56
C LEU A 100 -12.21 -2.71 -1.35
N ILE A 101 -12.06 -3.96 -1.85
CA ILE A 101 -13.14 -4.72 -2.49
C ILE A 101 -14.34 -4.87 -1.57
N HIS A 102 -14.11 -5.19 -0.29
CA HIS A 102 -15.19 -5.31 0.69
C HIS A 102 -16.00 -4.01 0.77
N TRP A 103 -15.32 -2.87 0.88
CA TRP A 103 -15.96 -1.54 0.98
C TRP A 103 -16.60 -1.06 -0.32
N ILE A 104 -16.06 -1.44 -1.47
CA ILE A 104 -16.69 -1.18 -2.78
C ILE A 104 -18.03 -1.91 -2.89
N ARG A 105 -18.10 -3.15 -2.37
CA ARG A 105 -19.30 -4.00 -2.41
C ARG A 105 -20.34 -3.63 -1.34
N HIS A 106 -19.91 -3.26 -0.14
CA HIS A 106 -20.77 -2.94 1.00
C HIS A 106 -20.68 -1.45 1.31
N LYS A 107 -21.40 -0.64 0.55
CA LYS A 107 -21.43 0.82 0.69
C LYS A 107 -22.22 1.22 1.93
N ASP A 108 -21.59 1.14 3.10
CA ASP A 108 -22.08 1.83 4.29
C ASP A 108 -21.26 3.13 4.49
N PRO A 109 -21.83 4.30 4.14
CA PRO A 109 -21.15 5.58 4.26
C PRO A 109 -20.86 5.98 5.72
N GLN A 110 -21.52 5.38 6.72
CA GLN A 110 -21.27 5.71 8.12
C GLN A 110 -20.01 5.04 8.68
N LEU A 111 -19.60 3.93 8.04
CA LEU A 111 -18.47 3.10 8.46
C LEU A 111 -17.18 3.39 7.69
N TRP A 112 -17.27 3.98 6.50
CA TRP A 112 -16.08 4.43 5.76
C TRP A 112 -15.54 5.74 6.35
N ILE A 113 -14.28 5.73 6.76
CA ILE A 113 -13.66 6.84 7.52
C ILE A 113 -12.62 7.60 6.67
N HIS A 114 -12.19 7.03 5.54
CA HIS A 114 -11.13 7.59 4.72
C HIS A 114 -11.66 8.74 3.82
N PRO A 115 -10.90 9.83 3.61
CA PRO A 115 -11.33 10.95 2.78
C PRO A 115 -11.56 10.55 1.32
N ASP A 116 -10.67 9.74 0.76
CA ASP A 116 -10.83 9.20 -0.59
C ASP A 116 -11.80 8.02 -0.62
N ARG A 117 -12.46 7.88 -1.77
CA ARG A 117 -13.35 6.77 -2.02
C ARG A 117 -12.56 5.47 -2.26
N PRO A 118 -13.10 4.30 -1.89
CA PRO A 118 -12.37 3.04 -1.97
C PRO A 118 -12.02 2.62 -3.41
N ASP A 119 -12.79 3.05 -4.40
CA ASP A 119 -12.50 2.85 -5.83
C ASP A 119 -11.26 3.62 -6.29
N VAL A 120 -11.06 4.84 -5.80
CA VAL A 120 -9.87 5.65 -6.10
C VAL A 120 -8.62 5.01 -5.49
N LEU A 121 -8.72 4.60 -4.21
CA LEU A 121 -7.62 3.93 -3.51
C LEU A 121 -7.26 2.59 -4.16
N MET A 122 -8.25 1.88 -4.71
CA MET A 122 -8.03 0.62 -5.41
C MET A 122 -7.17 0.85 -6.66
N GLN A 123 -7.53 1.83 -7.49
CA GLN A 123 -6.78 2.14 -8.70
C GLN A 123 -5.34 2.54 -8.38
N SER A 124 -5.14 3.40 -7.37
CA SER A 124 -3.80 3.76 -6.92
C SER A 124 -2.99 2.55 -6.45
N SER A 125 -3.63 1.58 -5.78
CA SER A 125 -2.96 0.37 -5.30
C SER A 125 -2.57 -0.56 -6.46
N LEU A 126 -3.43 -0.68 -7.48
CA LEU A 126 -3.16 -1.46 -8.69
C LEU A 126 -1.98 -0.87 -9.47
N SER A 127 -1.99 0.43 -9.72
CA SER A 127 -0.86 1.11 -10.40
C SER A 127 0.47 0.93 -9.65
N ALA A 128 0.44 0.95 -8.31
CA ALA A 128 1.63 0.68 -7.50
C ALA A 128 2.12 -0.77 -7.64
N CYS A 129 1.21 -1.75 -7.66
CA CYS A 129 1.54 -3.16 -7.91
C CYS A 129 2.19 -3.35 -9.28
N ASP A 130 1.60 -2.76 -10.32
CA ASP A 130 2.09 -2.89 -11.70
C ASP A 130 3.49 -2.29 -11.83
N SER A 131 3.71 -1.10 -11.25
CA SER A 131 5.02 -0.45 -11.20
C SER A 131 6.07 -1.33 -10.48
N LEU A 132 5.75 -1.84 -9.29
CA LEU A 132 6.63 -2.72 -8.52
C LEU A 132 7.01 -3.99 -9.28
N LEU A 133 6.02 -4.66 -9.89
CA LEU A 133 6.24 -5.87 -10.68
C LEU A 133 7.09 -5.57 -11.91
N CYS A 134 6.83 -4.49 -12.63
CA CYS A 134 7.64 -4.10 -13.79
C CYS A 134 9.10 -3.88 -13.40
N HIS A 135 9.37 -3.12 -12.34
CA HIS A 135 10.73 -2.89 -11.84
C HIS A 135 11.39 -4.19 -11.37
N TYR A 136 10.65 -5.08 -10.73
CA TYR A 136 11.14 -6.41 -10.35
C TYR A 136 11.57 -7.23 -11.57
N PHE A 137 10.71 -7.34 -12.61
CA PHE A 137 11.05 -8.10 -13.81
C PHE A 137 12.26 -7.52 -14.55
N ILE A 138 12.32 -6.19 -14.69
CA ILE A 138 13.46 -5.49 -15.29
C ILE A 138 14.76 -5.82 -14.53
N ALA A 139 14.73 -5.78 -13.19
CA ALA A 139 15.92 -6.04 -12.37
C ALA A 139 16.50 -7.46 -12.53
N PHE A 140 15.66 -8.43 -12.88
CA PHE A 140 16.04 -9.82 -13.12
C PHE A 140 16.22 -10.17 -14.61
N GLY A 141 16.14 -9.19 -15.52
CA GLY A 141 16.27 -9.42 -16.96
C GLY A 141 15.13 -10.24 -17.58
N ALA A 142 14.00 -10.34 -16.87
CA ALA A 142 12.80 -10.99 -17.37
C ALA A 142 11.94 -9.95 -18.10
N ARG A 143 11.25 -10.37 -19.17
CA ARG A 143 10.31 -9.48 -19.85
C ARG A 143 9.14 -9.15 -18.92
N PRO A 144 8.80 -7.87 -18.71
CA PRO A 144 7.69 -7.50 -17.85
C PRO A 144 6.37 -8.06 -18.38
N VAL A 145 5.54 -8.57 -17.47
CA VAL A 145 4.25 -9.24 -17.77
C VAL A 145 3.28 -8.32 -18.54
N HIS A 146 3.52 -7.01 -18.56
CA HIS A 146 2.71 -6.05 -19.33
C HIS A 146 2.72 -6.31 -20.85
N GLU A 147 3.73 -7.00 -21.40
CA GLU A 147 3.70 -7.49 -22.79
C GLU A 147 2.60 -8.55 -23.03
N TYR A 148 2.19 -9.30 -21.99
CA TYR A 148 1.12 -10.30 -22.09
C TYR A 148 -0.30 -9.71 -21.99
N GLN A 149 -0.47 -8.55 -21.35
CA GLN A 149 -1.78 -7.91 -21.14
C GLN A 149 -2.05 -6.71 -22.07
N ASN A 150 -1.04 -6.20 -22.79
CA ASN A 150 -1.12 -5.00 -23.62
C ASN A 150 -1.99 -5.11 -24.88
N SER A 151 -2.45 -6.30 -25.30
CA SER A 151 -3.37 -6.39 -26.45
C SER A 151 -4.78 -5.89 -26.15
N ARG A 152 -5.16 -5.75 -24.87
CA ARG A 152 -6.48 -5.24 -24.45
C ARG A 152 -6.48 -3.90 -23.72
N TYR A 153 -5.38 -3.49 -23.08
CA TYR A 153 -5.35 -2.33 -22.17
C TYR A 153 -4.93 -1.00 -22.83
N LYS A 154 -4.21 -1.05 -23.96
CA LYS A 154 -3.76 0.18 -24.67
C LYS A 154 -4.91 1.04 -25.23
N SER A 155 -6.14 0.55 -25.26
CA SER A 155 -7.31 1.30 -25.74
C SER A 155 -8.02 2.16 -24.67
N SER A 156 -7.64 2.09 -23.38
CA SER A 156 -8.35 2.78 -22.30
C SER A 156 -7.55 3.81 -21.50
N LEU A 157 -6.26 4.00 -21.76
CA LEU A 157 -5.38 4.89 -20.97
C LEU A 157 -5.50 6.36 -21.42
N HIS A 158 -5.61 7.29 -20.46
CA HIS A 158 -5.68 8.73 -20.72
C HIS A 158 -4.44 9.46 -20.17
N GLY A 159 -3.79 10.25 -21.04
CA GLY A 159 -2.90 11.38 -20.72
C GLY A 159 -1.72 11.11 -19.78
N ARG A 160 -1.96 11.03 -18.47
CA ARG A 160 -0.91 10.82 -17.46
C ARG A 160 -0.41 9.37 -17.41
N ASP A 161 -1.28 8.41 -17.67
CA ASP A 161 -0.88 7.00 -17.67
C ASP A 161 -0.09 6.66 -18.94
N MET A 162 -0.31 7.40 -20.03
CA MET A 162 0.51 7.34 -21.25
C MET A 162 1.93 7.83 -20.99
N ALA A 163 2.10 8.91 -20.23
CA ALA A 163 3.42 9.44 -19.89
C ALA A 163 4.24 8.44 -19.04
N ILE A 164 3.60 7.76 -18.09
CA ILE A 164 4.23 6.72 -17.26
C ILE A 164 4.55 5.49 -18.11
N ALA A 165 3.66 5.09 -19.02
CA ALA A 165 3.89 3.98 -19.95
C ALA A 165 5.03 4.28 -20.95
N GLU A 166 5.12 5.51 -21.47
CA GLU A 166 6.22 5.97 -22.33
C GLU A 166 7.54 6.06 -21.56
N GLU A 167 7.53 6.51 -20.31
CA GLU A 167 8.73 6.54 -19.46
C GLU A 167 9.22 5.12 -19.13
N LEU A 168 8.30 4.17 -18.94
CA LEU A 168 8.59 2.74 -18.80
C LEU A 168 9.12 2.11 -20.12
N GLU A 169 8.52 2.41 -21.27
CA GLU A 169 9.01 1.95 -22.59
C GLU A 169 10.40 2.53 -22.90
N MET A 170 10.66 3.80 -22.55
CA MET A 170 11.99 4.40 -22.65
C MET A 170 13.01 3.71 -21.74
N CYS A 171 12.67 3.42 -20.49
CA CYS A 171 13.55 2.68 -19.57
C CYS A 171 13.89 1.28 -20.10
N ILE A 172 12.91 0.58 -20.68
CA ILE A 172 13.10 -0.74 -21.30
C ILE A 172 14.01 -0.63 -22.54
N SER A 173 13.82 0.39 -23.38
CA SER A 173 14.65 0.58 -24.58
C SER A 173 16.12 0.90 -24.26
N GLN A 174 16.39 1.64 -23.18
CA GLN A 174 17.74 2.01 -22.76
C GLN A 174 18.49 0.86 -22.09
N HIS A 175 17.79 -0.07 -21.43
CA HIS A 175 18.40 -1.23 -20.75
C HIS A 175 18.39 -2.50 -21.63
N GLY A 176 17.51 -2.57 -22.64
CA GLY A 176 17.44 -3.68 -23.59
C GLY A 176 18.64 -3.77 -24.54
N THR A 177 19.39 -2.68 -24.73
CA THR A 177 20.60 -2.66 -25.55
C THR A 177 21.88 -3.12 -24.81
N SER A 178 21.86 -3.27 -23.48
CA SER A 178 23.04 -3.75 -22.73
C SER A 178 23.02 -5.25 -22.42
N CYS A 179 21.94 -5.96 -22.73
CA CYS A 179 21.90 -7.43 -22.71
C CYS A 179 22.34 -8.01 -24.05
N GLY A 180 23.52 -7.59 -24.53
CA GLY A 180 24.31 -8.40 -25.46
C GLY A 180 24.91 -9.56 -24.67
N LEU A 181 24.30 -10.73 -24.80
CA LEU A 181 24.82 -12.00 -24.29
C LEU A 181 26.27 -12.22 -24.77
N MET A 182 27.21 -12.15 -23.84
CA MET A 182 28.43 -12.97 -23.79
C MET A 182 28.55 -13.55 -22.39
#